data_AF-A0A086KBI3-F1
#
_entry.id   AF-A0A086KBI3-F1
#
_cell.length_a   1.000
_cell.length_b   1.000
_cell.length_c   1.000
_cell.angle_alpha   90.00
_cell.angle_beta   90.00
_cell.angle_gamma   90.00
#
_symmetry.space_group_name_H-M   'P 1'
#
loop_
_entity.id
_entity.type
_entity.pdbx_description
1 polymer ?
#
loop_
_entity_poly.entity_id
_entity_poly.type
_entity_poly.pdbx_seq_one_letter_code
_entity_poly.pdbx_strand_id
1 'polypeptide(L)'
;MMERQTSFIKKSLTAVGLVAAVLFNACPSEVTNVLATGQSVVPSCTQSDNLITCACPEVPAANRQVGSSTGTATLSELSNGLTIECPKTPYEFVPQESTHVCIAKESTSATLKACKATSTKHPIKDLLIQTTQTKVPQWTTPNTGGHSLILPPETFPIVDKSFFAGCLKTSS
;
A
#
# COMPACT_ATOMS: atom_id res chain seq x y z
N MET A 1 16.42 17.24 39.05
CA MET A 1 17.85 17.44 39.35
C MET A 1 18.41 18.30 38.24
N MET A 2 18.77 19.53 38.59
CA MET A 2 19.39 20.53 37.73
C MET A 2 20.82 20.73 38.25
N GLU A 3 21.78 20.66 37.36
CA GLU A 3 23.16 21.13 37.50
C GLU A 3 23.47 21.94 36.24
N ARG A 4 24.30 22.98 36.20
CA ARG A 4 24.89 23.87 37.22
C ARG A 4 25.49 25.05 36.42
N GLN A 5 25.33 26.24 37.00
CA GLN A 5 25.88 27.58 36.71
C GLN A 5 27.28 27.62 36.05
N THR A 6 27.67 28.63 35.26
CA THR A 6 28.09 30.03 35.63
C THR A 6 28.62 30.72 34.34
N SER A 7 28.93 32.01 34.21
CA SER A 7 28.45 33.30 34.73
C SER A 7 29.27 34.42 34.06
N PHE A 8 28.67 35.61 33.86
CA PHE A 8 29.25 36.96 33.64
C PHE A 8 30.19 37.19 32.42
N ILE A 9 30.09 38.29 31.66
CA ILE A 9 30.54 39.65 32.01
C ILE A 9 29.97 40.68 31.01
N LYS A 10 29.61 41.86 31.55
CA LYS A 10 29.15 43.10 30.87
C LYS A 10 30.22 43.72 29.95
N LYS A 11 29.82 44.34 28.82
CA LYS A 11 30.01 45.79 28.56
C LYS A 11 29.42 46.27 27.22
N SER A 12 28.81 47.44 27.31
CA SER A 12 28.34 48.34 26.24
C SER A 12 29.47 48.84 25.34
N LEU A 13 29.20 49.09 24.04
CA LEU A 13 29.21 50.43 23.42
C LEU A 13 29.04 50.36 21.89
N THR A 14 28.28 51.33 21.39
CA THR A 14 28.05 51.72 20.00
C THR A 14 29.33 52.05 19.23
N ALA A 15 29.41 51.66 17.95
CA ALA A 15 30.23 52.36 16.97
C ALA A 15 29.68 52.16 15.55
N VAL A 16 29.56 53.29 14.87
CA VAL A 16 29.08 53.51 13.50
C VAL A 16 30.15 53.10 12.49
N GLY A 17 29.71 52.49 11.39
CA GLY A 17 30.28 52.70 10.05
C GLY A 17 31.43 51.79 9.63
N LEU A 18 31.19 50.97 8.60
CA LEU A 18 31.92 51.07 7.33
C LEU A 18 31.27 50.17 6.28
N VAL A 19 31.05 50.78 5.12
CA VAL A 19 30.52 50.18 3.90
C VAL A 19 31.51 49.13 3.38
N ALA A 20 31.04 47.91 3.21
CA ALA A 20 31.63 46.95 2.29
C ALA A 20 30.48 46.15 1.66
N ALA A 21 30.03 46.61 0.50
CA ALA A 21 29.15 45.83 -0.36
C ALA A 21 29.96 44.65 -0.90
N VAL A 22 29.80 43.47 -0.29
CA VAL A 22 30.29 42.23 -0.86
C VAL A 22 29.19 41.68 -1.76
N LEU A 23 29.30 41.92 -3.07
CA LEU A 23 28.48 41.27 -4.07
C LEU A 23 28.92 39.81 -4.17
N PHE A 24 28.33 38.94 -3.36
CA PHE A 24 28.31 37.52 -3.67
C PHE A 24 27.35 37.31 -4.83
N ASN A 25 27.91 37.10 -6.02
CA ASN A 25 27.24 36.38 -7.09
C ASN A 25 27.06 34.92 -6.63
N ALA A 26 26.14 34.69 -5.70
CA ALA A 26 25.59 33.36 -5.50
C ALA A 26 24.53 33.21 -6.59
N CYS A 27 24.90 32.54 -7.67
CA CYS A 27 23.93 31.95 -8.59
C CYS A 27 23.02 31.06 -7.72
N PRO A 28 21.74 31.41 -7.49
CA PRO A 28 20.84 30.43 -6.94
C PRO A 28 20.60 29.46 -8.09
N SER A 29 21.46 28.45 -8.20
CA SER A 29 20.98 27.16 -8.69
C SER A 29 19.94 26.73 -7.67
N GLU A 30 18.72 27.24 -7.83
CA GLU A 30 17.53 26.64 -7.27
C GLU A 30 17.51 25.22 -7.85
N VAL A 31 18.13 24.30 -7.12
CA VAL A 31 17.82 22.89 -7.25
C VAL A 31 16.42 22.79 -6.68
N THR A 32 15.44 23.13 -7.51
CA THR A 32 14.05 22.83 -7.27
C THR A 32 13.98 21.32 -7.22
N ASN A 33 14.13 20.77 -6.01
CA ASN A 33 13.63 19.45 -5.70
C ASN A 33 12.12 19.57 -5.86
N VAL A 34 11.65 19.40 -7.11
CA VAL A 34 10.25 19.15 -7.40
C VAL A 34 9.99 17.82 -6.70
N LEU A 35 9.39 17.91 -5.51
CA LEU A 35 8.75 16.78 -4.89
C LEU A 35 7.62 16.39 -5.84
N ALA A 36 7.92 15.46 -6.75
CA ALA A 36 6.93 14.90 -7.65
C ALA A 36 5.86 14.26 -6.76
N THR A 37 4.71 14.92 -6.64
CA THR A 37 3.49 14.35 -6.10
C THR A 37 3.11 13.18 -7.01
N GLY A 38 3.62 11.99 -6.70
CA GLY A 38 3.23 10.76 -7.35
C GLY A 38 1.72 10.59 -7.20
N GLN A 39 1.01 10.51 -8.33
CA GLN A 39 -0.43 10.32 -8.34
C GLN A 39 -0.71 8.89 -7.85
N SER A 40 -1.31 8.77 -6.66
CA SER A 40 -1.67 7.48 -6.06
C SER A 40 -2.83 6.87 -6.84
N VAL A 41 -2.68 5.63 -7.30
CA VAL A 41 -3.64 4.96 -8.20
C VAL A 41 -4.64 4.14 -7.38
N VAL A 42 -5.69 4.75 -6.83
CA VAL A 42 -6.64 4.06 -5.93
C VAL A 42 -7.60 3.18 -6.74
N PRO A 43 -7.72 1.87 -6.42
CA PRO A 43 -8.72 1.02 -7.07
C PRO A 43 -10.13 1.43 -6.63
N SER A 44 -11.10 1.29 -7.54
CA SER A 44 -12.51 1.61 -7.28
C SER A 44 -13.24 0.37 -6.79
N CYS A 45 -13.67 0.36 -5.53
CA CYS A 45 -14.46 -0.73 -4.97
C CYS A 45 -15.95 -0.36 -4.90
N THR A 46 -16.82 -1.26 -5.34
CA THR A 46 -18.28 -1.12 -5.29
C THR A 46 -18.87 -2.37 -4.64
N GLN A 47 -19.94 -2.20 -3.87
CA GLN A 47 -20.66 -3.32 -3.25
C GLN A 47 -22.01 -3.49 -3.95
N SER A 48 -22.30 -4.72 -4.35
CA SER A 48 -23.62 -5.16 -4.81
C SER A 48 -24.03 -6.38 -3.99
N ASP A 49 -25.13 -6.26 -3.24
CA ASP A 49 -25.56 -7.28 -2.29
C ASP A 49 -24.43 -7.69 -1.31
N ASN A 50 -24.05 -8.97 -1.34
CA ASN A 50 -23.00 -9.56 -0.53
C ASN A 50 -21.62 -9.60 -1.21
N LEU A 51 -21.49 -9.05 -2.42
CA LEU A 51 -20.28 -9.10 -3.25
C LEU A 51 -19.67 -7.70 -3.39
N ILE A 52 -18.39 -7.58 -3.05
CA ILE A 52 -17.60 -6.38 -3.27
C ILE A 52 -16.73 -6.59 -4.52
N THR A 53 -16.80 -5.68 -5.48
CA THR A 53 -15.95 -5.69 -6.68
C THR A 53 -15.01 -4.51 -6.67
N CYS A 54 -13.71 -4.78 -6.70
CA CYS A 54 -12.63 -3.79 -6.77
C CYS A 54 -11.96 -3.82 -8.15
N ALA A 55 -12.12 -2.74 -8.91
CA ALA A 55 -11.49 -2.57 -10.22
C ALA A 55 -10.15 -1.82 -10.07
N CYS A 56 -9.07 -2.45 -10.51
CA CYS A 56 -7.76 -1.82 -10.60
C CYS A 56 -7.64 -1.06 -11.93
N PRO A 57 -7.32 0.24 -11.92
CA PRO A 57 -7.13 0.99 -13.16
C PRO A 57 -5.75 0.69 -13.79
N GLU A 58 -5.63 0.97 -15.08
CA GLU A 58 -4.34 0.91 -15.78
C GLU A 58 -3.42 2.06 -15.34
N VAL A 59 -2.16 1.74 -15.07
CA VAL A 59 -1.12 2.73 -14.76
C VAL A 59 -0.31 3.06 -16.03
N PRO A 60 -0.37 4.33 -16.53
CA PRO A 60 0.43 4.75 -17.68
C PRO A 60 1.93 4.76 -17.35
N ALA A 61 2.77 4.42 -18.33
CA ALA A 61 4.21 4.26 -18.18
C ALA A 61 4.98 5.53 -17.74
N ALA A 62 4.35 6.72 -17.85
CA ALA A 62 4.95 8.00 -17.50
C ALA A 62 5.06 8.26 -15.99
N ASN A 63 4.28 7.57 -15.15
CA ASN A 63 4.35 7.71 -13.69
C ASN A 63 5.33 6.70 -13.09
N ARG A 64 6.62 7.07 -13.06
CA ARG A 64 7.72 6.22 -12.56
C ARG A 64 7.75 6.01 -11.04
N GLN A 65 6.82 6.57 -10.28
CA GLN A 65 6.71 6.31 -8.85
C GLN A 65 5.26 6.41 -8.39
N VAL A 66 4.45 5.44 -8.83
CA VAL A 66 3.16 5.19 -8.18
C VAL A 66 3.47 4.39 -6.93
N GLY A 67 3.36 5.04 -5.76
CA GLY A 67 3.32 4.35 -4.48
C GLY A 67 2.22 3.29 -4.50
N SER A 68 2.43 2.17 -3.81
CA SER A 68 1.42 1.12 -3.65
C SER A 68 0.12 1.77 -3.19
N SER A 69 -0.88 1.74 -4.06
CA SER A 69 -2.16 2.33 -3.75
C SER A 69 -3.12 1.22 -3.35
N THR A 70 -3.69 1.38 -2.17
CA THR A 70 -4.47 0.35 -1.49
C THR A 70 -5.90 0.85 -1.37
N GLY A 71 -6.81 0.28 -2.16
CA GLY A 71 -8.22 0.32 -1.80
C GLY A 71 -8.48 -0.72 -0.72
N THR A 72 -9.38 -0.42 0.19
CA THR A 72 -9.76 -1.32 1.28
C THR A 72 -11.17 -1.83 1.04
N ALA A 73 -11.36 -3.13 1.19
CA ALA A 73 -12.65 -3.78 1.22
C ALA A 73 -12.77 -4.54 2.55
N THR A 74 -13.93 -4.46 3.20
CA THR A 74 -14.22 -5.17 4.45
C THR A 74 -15.19 -6.30 4.16
N LEU A 75 -14.77 -7.53 4.45
CA LEU A 75 -15.63 -8.70 4.37
C LEU A 75 -16.24 -9.01 5.73
N SER A 76 -17.51 -9.42 5.72
CA SER A 76 -18.27 -9.85 6.89
C SER A 76 -19.23 -10.98 6.49
N GLU A 77 -19.91 -11.57 7.46
CA GLU A 77 -20.92 -12.61 7.19
C GLU A 77 -22.02 -12.17 6.21
N LEU A 78 -22.36 -10.87 6.20
CA LEU A 78 -23.38 -10.30 5.30
C LEU A 78 -22.82 -9.85 3.95
N SER A 79 -21.52 -9.55 3.88
CA SER A 79 -20.81 -9.14 2.67
C SER A 79 -19.54 -9.97 2.55
N ASN A 80 -19.69 -11.17 2.01
CA ASN A 80 -18.74 -12.25 2.15
C ASN A 80 -17.97 -12.58 0.85
N GLY A 81 -18.26 -11.89 -0.24
CA GLY A 81 -17.56 -12.01 -1.51
C GLY A 81 -16.66 -10.82 -1.83
N LEU A 82 -15.49 -11.09 -2.40
CA LEU A 82 -14.57 -10.11 -2.98
C LEU A 82 -14.19 -10.52 -4.40
N THR A 83 -14.38 -9.65 -5.37
CA THR A 83 -13.84 -9.78 -6.73
C THR A 83 -12.82 -8.68 -7.00
N ILE A 84 -11.65 -9.06 -7.50
CA ILE A 84 -10.61 -8.12 -7.96
C ILE A 84 -10.52 -8.22 -9.48
N GLU A 85 -10.71 -7.09 -10.16
CA GLU A 85 -10.61 -6.98 -11.61
C GLU A 85 -9.28 -6.33 -11.98
N CYS A 86 -8.40 -7.12 -12.57
CA CYS A 86 -7.16 -6.62 -13.15
C CYS A 86 -7.38 -6.18 -14.60
N PRO A 87 -6.73 -5.09 -15.04
CA PRO A 87 -6.67 -4.79 -16.45
C PRO A 87 -6.12 -5.99 -17.25
N LYS A 88 -6.42 -6.01 -18.54
CA LYS A 88 -5.83 -7.00 -19.46
C LYS A 88 -4.31 -6.77 -19.57
N THR A 89 -3.60 -7.66 -20.27
CA THR A 89 -2.14 -7.61 -20.46
C THR A 89 -1.60 -6.17 -20.61
N PRO A 90 -0.55 -5.78 -19.87
CA PRO A 90 0.42 -6.62 -19.17
C PRO A 90 0.22 -6.63 -17.64
N TYR A 91 -0.94 -7.04 -17.14
CA TYR A 91 -1.16 -7.21 -15.69
C TYR A 91 -1.46 -8.67 -15.35
N GLU A 92 -1.01 -9.09 -14.18
CA GLU A 92 -1.32 -10.39 -13.58
C GLU A 92 -1.90 -10.21 -12.18
N PHE A 93 -2.72 -11.16 -11.76
CA PHE A 93 -3.21 -11.22 -10.40
C PHE A 93 -2.17 -11.83 -9.44
N VAL A 94 -2.07 -11.26 -8.25
CA VAL A 94 -1.18 -11.70 -7.18
C VAL A 94 -2.00 -11.87 -5.89
N PRO A 95 -1.90 -13.02 -5.19
CA PRO A 95 -1.05 -14.18 -5.53
C PRO A 95 -1.62 -15.03 -6.67
N GLN A 96 -0.76 -15.80 -7.35
CA GLN A 96 -1.20 -16.68 -8.44
C GLN A 96 -1.84 -17.97 -7.91
N GLU A 97 -1.46 -18.41 -6.73
CA GLU A 97 -1.99 -19.61 -6.09
C GLU A 97 -3.40 -19.35 -5.56
N SER A 98 -4.39 -20.12 -6.05
CA SER A 98 -5.80 -19.92 -5.69
C SER A 98 -6.08 -20.08 -4.20
N THR A 99 -5.25 -20.80 -3.46
CA THR A 99 -5.44 -21.10 -2.04
C THR A 99 -4.70 -20.13 -1.11
N HIS A 100 -4.06 -19.09 -1.65
CA HIS A 100 -3.20 -18.19 -0.88
C HIS A 100 -3.66 -16.74 -0.96
N VAL A 101 -3.19 -15.97 0.02
CA VAL A 101 -3.29 -14.51 0.09
C VAL A 101 -1.95 -13.93 0.51
N CYS A 102 -1.77 -12.63 0.34
CA CYS A 102 -0.57 -11.94 0.82
C CYS A 102 -0.82 -11.35 2.21
N ILE A 103 0.14 -11.49 3.13
CA ILE A 103 0.07 -10.89 4.47
C ILE A 103 1.36 -10.10 4.75
N ALA A 104 1.21 -8.88 5.24
CA ALA A 104 2.33 -8.03 5.60
C ALA A 104 3.02 -8.60 6.85
N LYS A 105 4.34 -8.73 6.82
CA LYS A 105 5.13 -8.96 8.04
C LYS A 105 5.51 -7.59 8.61
N GLU A 106 5.46 -7.44 9.94
CA GLU A 106 5.66 -6.14 10.61
C GLU A 106 6.96 -5.41 10.26
N SER A 107 7.98 -6.11 9.75
CA SER A 107 9.30 -5.55 9.43
C SER A 107 9.58 -5.34 7.93
N THR A 108 8.65 -5.67 7.02
CA THR A 108 8.89 -5.57 5.57
C THR A 108 7.77 -4.78 4.89
N SER A 109 8.14 -3.81 4.03
CA SER A 109 7.18 -3.15 3.14
C SER A 109 6.42 -4.19 2.32
N ALA A 110 5.14 -4.40 2.65
CA ALA A 110 4.29 -5.37 2.00
C ALA A 110 3.95 -4.89 0.58
N THR A 111 4.49 -5.58 -0.42
CA THR A 111 4.25 -5.26 -1.83
C THR A 111 3.77 -6.49 -2.57
N LEU A 112 2.96 -6.29 -3.62
CA LEU A 112 2.55 -7.38 -4.52
C LEU A 112 3.77 -8.08 -5.14
N LYS A 113 4.87 -7.34 -5.41
CA LYS A 113 6.13 -7.93 -5.88
C LYS A 113 6.75 -8.90 -4.88
N ALA A 114 6.81 -8.52 -3.60
CA ALA A 114 7.32 -9.38 -2.53
C ALA A 114 6.42 -10.60 -2.28
N CYS A 115 5.10 -10.43 -2.42
CA CYS A 115 4.15 -11.53 -2.32
C CYS A 115 4.29 -12.50 -3.48
N LYS A 116 4.38 -12.02 -4.73
CA LYS A 116 4.64 -12.88 -5.89
C LYS A 116 5.90 -13.73 -5.68
N ALA A 117 6.96 -13.15 -5.11
CA ALA A 117 8.23 -13.81 -4.83
C ALA A 117 8.25 -14.76 -3.60
N THR A 118 7.09 -15.11 -3.01
CA THR A 118 6.85 -16.10 -1.92
C THR A 118 6.97 -15.62 -0.48
N SER A 119 7.76 -14.57 -0.17
CA SER A 119 8.09 -14.19 1.23
C SER A 119 6.89 -13.84 2.14
N THR A 120 5.74 -13.50 1.55
CA THR A 120 4.52 -13.04 2.22
C THR A 120 3.25 -13.80 1.82
N LYS A 121 3.37 -14.90 1.06
CA LYS A 121 2.21 -15.76 0.73
C LYS A 121 1.83 -16.61 1.94
N HIS A 122 0.55 -16.63 2.28
CA HIS A 122 0.01 -17.44 3.35
C HIS A 122 -1.26 -18.17 2.86
N PRO A 123 -1.48 -19.42 3.28
CA PRO A 123 -2.73 -20.13 3.01
C PRO A 123 -3.96 -19.38 3.53
N ILE A 124 -5.03 -19.32 2.74
CA ILE A 124 -6.30 -18.69 3.16
C ILE A 124 -6.84 -19.33 4.45
N LYS A 125 -6.72 -20.65 4.58
CA LYS A 125 -7.17 -21.40 5.77
C LYS A 125 -6.59 -20.88 7.09
N ASP A 126 -5.41 -20.25 7.07
CA ASP A 126 -4.75 -19.76 8.27
C ASP A 126 -5.41 -18.47 8.80
N LEU A 127 -6.30 -17.86 8.00
CA LEU A 127 -7.11 -16.69 8.37
C LEU A 127 -8.51 -17.05 8.89
N LEU A 128 -8.91 -18.32 8.85
CA LEU A 128 -10.29 -18.75 9.14
C LEU A 128 -10.39 -19.37 10.54
N ILE A 129 -11.59 -19.35 11.12
CA ILE A 129 -11.86 -19.93 12.46
C ILE A 129 -11.75 -21.46 12.48
N GLN A 130 -12.03 -22.13 11.37
CA GLN A 130 -12.00 -23.59 11.25
C GLN A 130 -11.03 -24.06 10.16
N THR A 131 -9.84 -24.46 10.57
CA THR A 131 -8.80 -25.01 9.67
C THR A 131 -9.11 -26.43 9.16
N THR A 132 -10.15 -27.06 9.70
CA THR A 132 -10.58 -28.45 9.41
C THR A 132 -11.74 -28.55 8.42
N GLN A 133 -12.15 -27.43 7.81
CA GLN A 133 -13.23 -27.46 6.83
C GLN A 133 -12.82 -28.26 5.58
N THR A 134 -13.68 -29.17 5.13
CA THR A 134 -13.41 -30.02 3.95
C THR A 134 -13.32 -29.24 2.64
N LYS A 135 -13.80 -27.98 2.62
CA LYS A 135 -13.71 -27.08 1.48
C LYS A 135 -13.17 -25.71 1.92
N VAL A 136 -11.85 -25.56 1.87
CA VAL A 136 -11.20 -24.27 2.09
C VAL A 136 -11.56 -23.32 0.92
N PRO A 137 -11.98 -22.08 1.20
CA PRO A 137 -12.18 -21.05 0.18
C PRO A 137 -10.93 -20.84 -0.69
N GLN A 138 -11.14 -20.60 -1.97
CA GLN A 138 -10.08 -20.33 -2.94
C GLN A 138 -10.50 -19.25 -3.92
N TRP A 139 -9.52 -18.56 -4.48
CA TRP A 139 -9.72 -17.67 -5.62
C TRP A 139 -10.24 -18.46 -6.82
N THR A 140 -11.24 -17.89 -7.48
CA THR A 140 -11.87 -18.43 -8.69
C THR A 140 -11.93 -17.35 -9.76
N THR A 141 -12.00 -17.76 -11.03
CA THR A 141 -12.22 -16.83 -12.14
C THR A 141 -13.66 -16.98 -12.60
N PRO A 142 -14.57 -16.06 -12.24
CA PRO A 142 -15.94 -16.11 -12.73
C PRO A 142 -15.98 -15.85 -14.24
N ASN A 143 -17.06 -16.27 -14.91
CA ASN A 143 -17.23 -16.12 -16.36
C ASN A 143 -17.16 -14.66 -16.84
N THR A 144 -17.47 -13.71 -15.96
CA THR A 144 -17.41 -12.26 -16.20
C THR A 144 -15.98 -11.69 -16.16
N GLY A 145 -14.98 -12.51 -15.79
CA GLY A 145 -13.60 -12.09 -15.59
C GLY A 145 -13.30 -11.69 -14.13
N GLY A 146 -12.02 -11.42 -13.85
CA GLY A 146 -11.55 -11.10 -12.50
C GLY A 146 -11.22 -12.32 -11.63
N HIS A 147 -10.89 -12.04 -10.37
CA HIS A 147 -10.51 -13.04 -9.38
C HIS A 147 -11.40 -12.89 -8.15
N SER A 148 -12.23 -13.89 -7.90
CA SER A 148 -13.25 -13.88 -6.85
C SER A 148 -12.89 -14.82 -5.70
N LEU A 149 -13.00 -14.31 -4.47
CA LEU A 149 -12.92 -15.08 -3.23
C LEU A 149 -14.23 -14.91 -2.47
N ILE A 150 -14.88 -16.02 -2.14
CA ILE A 150 -16.11 -16.05 -1.34
C ILE A 150 -15.80 -16.80 -0.06
N LEU A 151 -15.97 -16.14 1.08
CA LEU A 151 -15.81 -16.72 2.40
C LEU A 151 -17.18 -17.20 2.91
N PRO A 152 -17.39 -18.49 3.18
CA PRO A 152 -18.62 -18.93 3.83
C PRO A 152 -18.79 -18.24 5.19
N PRO A 153 -20.00 -17.80 5.59
CA PRO A 153 -20.22 -17.06 6.84
C PRO A 153 -19.65 -17.75 8.09
N GLU A 154 -19.70 -19.08 8.16
CA GLU A 154 -19.18 -19.86 9.27
C GLU A 154 -17.65 -19.92 9.37
N THR A 155 -16.94 -19.38 8.38
CA THR A 155 -15.46 -19.41 8.31
C THR A 155 -14.81 -18.14 8.82
N PHE A 156 -15.59 -17.08 9.05
CA PHE A 156 -15.06 -15.79 9.47
C PHE A 156 -14.30 -15.92 10.80
N PRO A 157 -13.13 -15.28 10.91
CA PRO A 157 -12.31 -15.37 12.12
C PRO A 157 -12.99 -14.67 13.30
N ILE A 158 -12.72 -15.17 14.51
CA ILE A 158 -13.19 -14.56 15.76
C ILE A 158 -12.64 -13.13 15.94
N VAL A 159 -11.45 -12.88 15.41
CA VAL A 159 -10.76 -11.59 15.48
C VAL A 159 -10.48 -11.10 14.07
N ASP A 160 -10.55 -9.79 13.86
CA ASP A 160 -10.29 -9.18 12.56
C ASP A 160 -8.94 -9.64 11.99
N LYS A 161 -8.97 -10.02 10.71
CA LYS A 161 -7.80 -10.40 9.93
C LYS A 161 -7.71 -9.49 8.71
N SER A 162 -6.50 -9.33 8.22
CA SER A 162 -6.26 -8.56 7.01
C SER A 162 -5.29 -9.30 6.10
N PHE A 163 -5.55 -9.22 4.81
CA PHE A 163 -4.68 -9.70 3.76
C PHE A 163 -4.71 -8.69 2.62
N PHE A 164 -3.79 -8.84 1.67
CA PHE A 164 -3.82 -8.09 0.43
C PHE A 164 -3.71 -9.03 -0.77
N ALA A 165 -4.28 -8.59 -1.88
CA ALA A 165 -4.19 -9.21 -3.20
C ALA A 165 -4.40 -8.08 -4.22
N GLY A 166 -4.01 -8.29 -5.47
CA GLY A 166 -4.15 -7.24 -6.46
C GLY A 166 -3.44 -7.51 -7.77
N CYS A 167 -3.32 -6.46 -8.56
CA CYS A 167 -2.84 -6.54 -9.93
C CYS A 167 -1.41 -6.02 -10.02
N LEU A 168 -0.49 -6.86 -10.47
CA LEU A 168 0.89 -6.50 -10.70
C LEU A 168 1.12 -6.35 -12.20
N LYS A 169 1.68 -5.21 -12.61
CA LYS A 169 2.13 -5.04 -14.00
C LYS A 169 3.29 -6.01 -14.26
N THR A 170 3.13 -6.91 -15.22
CA THR A 170 4.22 -7.75 -15.70
C THR A 170 5.19 -6.84 -16.46
N SER A 171 6.46 -6.86 -16.07
CA SER A 171 7.51 -6.18 -16.84
C SER A 171 7.53 -6.80 -18.24
N SER A 172 7.36 -5.98 -19.27
CA SER A 172 7.85 -6.31 -20.63
C SER A 172 9.37 -6.24 -20.65
#